data_AF-A0A0K1PFY5-F1
#
_entry.id   AF-A0A0K1PFY5-F1
#
_cell.length_a   1.000
_cell.length_b   1.000
_cell.length_c   1.000
_cell.angle_alpha   90.00
_cell.angle_beta   90.00
_cell.angle_gamma   90.00
#
_symmetry.space_group_name_H-M   'P 1'
#
loop_
_entity.id
_entity.type
_entity.pdbx_description
1 polymer ?
#
loop_
_entity_poly.entity_id
_entity_poly.type
_entity_poly.pdbx_seq_one_letter_code
_entity_poly.pdbx_strand_id
1 'polypeptide(L)'
;MTVPRVVVVAGLAIAFFLIGCRTSPAPEDPMRLAVAKARARAKATRSNHESFISSLCPYPKEGLLAGYECSSIARDRERCLEFSLDRERAALVDQSYGKEWRDLDGLYEDWFRARCGVDQALRWVDLATREWSDRTGQGLRENRCVQRMLEERLFFHASRVGRMDGFWRLVEVRQAAGGRALASLEQARAATEKPAVVKADLSGSVRPESWRELVYRLDVALARPPILAQRHCEMLRLEGDCETKLTLYFHSIGEDADGLVVCKF
;
A
#
# COMPACT_ATOMS: atom_id res chain seq x y z
N MET A 1 15.54 20.14 85.23
CA MET A 1 14.92 19.35 86.30
C MET A 1 14.06 18.26 85.66
N THR A 2 14.49 17.01 85.83
CA THR A 2 13.72 15.77 86.04
C THR A 2 12.34 15.52 85.38
N VAL A 3 12.30 14.39 84.66
CA VAL A 3 11.22 13.57 84.04
C VAL A 3 10.39 12.83 85.13
N PRO A 4 9.06 12.52 84.99
CA PRO A 4 8.53 11.28 84.35
C PRO A 4 7.19 11.46 83.58
N ARG A 5 6.83 10.78 82.48
CA ARG A 5 6.71 9.35 82.05
C ARG A 5 5.42 8.63 82.52
N VAL A 6 4.77 7.98 81.53
CA VAL A 6 3.73 6.90 81.52
C VAL A 6 2.29 7.41 81.74
N VAL A 7 1.24 7.05 80.98
CA VAL A 7 0.67 5.72 80.63
C VAL A 7 -0.23 5.78 79.38
N VAL A 8 -0.19 4.70 78.59
CA VAL A 8 -1.05 4.32 77.46
C VAL A 8 -2.40 3.79 77.94
N VAL A 9 -3.54 4.20 77.34
CA VAL A 9 -4.70 3.32 77.14
C VAL A 9 -5.44 3.70 75.84
N ALA A 10 -5.74 2.66 75.06
CA ALA A 10 -6.46 2.66 73.79
C ALA A 10 -7.95 3.03 73.93
N GLY A 11 -8.57 3.47 72.83
CA GLY A 11 -10.03 3.57 72.73
C GLY A 11 -10.48 4.15 71.40
N LEU A 12 -10.95 3.27 70.51
CA LEU A 12 -11.58 3.59 69.22
C LEU A 12 -12.72 4.62 69.37
N ALA A 13 -12.81 5.56 68.43
CA ALA A 13 -14.06 5.88 67.74
C ALA A 13 -13.84 6.83 66.55
N ILE A 14 -13.95 6.28 65.35
CA ILE A 14 -14.71 6.78 64.19
C ILE A 14 -14.54 8.27 63.84
N ALA A 15 -13.75 8.54 62.80
CA ALA A 15 -13.92 9.75 61.99
C ALA A 15 -14.00 9.38 60.51
N PHE A 16 -15.16 9.70 59.93
CA PHE A 16 -15.50 9.63 58.52
C PHE A 16 -14.43 10.29 57.65
N PHE A 17 -13.81 9.53 56.75
CA PHE A 17 -13.20 10.09 55.54
C PHE A 17 -13.96 9.57 54.33
N LEU A 18 -14.71 10.50 53.72
CA LEU A 18 -15.22 10.43 52.36
C LEU A 18 -14.03 10.29 51.40
N ILE A 19 -13.56 9.08 51.18
CA ILE A 19 -12.72 8.75 50.04
C ILE A 19 -13.67 8.60 48.86
N GLY A 20 -13.87 9.69 48.13
CA GLY A 20 -14.43 9.61 46.80
C GLY A 20 -13.63 8.58 46.01
N CYS A 21 -14.27 7.47 45.66
CA CYS A 21 -13.72 6.51 44.72
C CYS A 21 -13.47 7.26 43.41
N ARG A 22 -12.24 7.75 43.20
CA ARG A 22 -11.67 7.81 41.87
C ARG A 22 -11.74 6.38 41.37
N THR A 23 -12.77 6.08 40.59
CA THR A 23 -12.79 4.92 39.73
C THR A 23 -11.49 4.97 38.95
N SER A 24 -10.52 4.14 39.34
CA SER A 24 -9.36 3.85 38.51
C SER A 24 -9.89 3.56 37.11
N PRO A 25 -9.34 4.18 36.05
CA PRO A 25 -9.71 3.78 34.71
C PRO A 25 -9.50 2.26 34.64
N ALA A 26 -10.56 1.53 34.30
CA ALA A 26 -10.50 0.09 34.14
C ALA A 26 -9.28 -0.23 33.26
N PRO A 27 -8.45 -1.23 33.61
CA PRO A 27 -7.30 -1.58 32.79
C PRO A 27 -7.79 -1.82 31.37
N GLU A 28 -7.36 -0.98 30.43
CA GLU A 28 -7.68 -1.17 29.03
C GLU A 28 -7.24 -2.58 28.63
N ASP A 29 -8.15 -3.34 28.04
CA ASP A 29 -7.87 -4.67 27.52
C ASP A 29 -6.56 -4.61 26.70
N PRO A 30 -5.49 -5.33 27.10
CA PRO A 30 -4.18 -5.23 26.49
C PRO A 30 -4.23 -5.52 24.98
N MET A 31 -5.21 -6.31 24.52
CA MET A 31 -5.44 -6.57 23.11
C MET A 31 -5.99 -5.34 22.37
N ARG A 32 -6.90 -4.59 22.98
CA ARG A 32 -7.42 -3.33 22.41
C ARG A 32 -6.33 -2.27 22.32
N LEU A 33 -5.50 -2.15 23.35
CA LEU A 33 -4.37 -1.22 23.36
C LEU A 33 -3.32 -1.58 22.30
N ALA A 34 -3.02 -2.87 22.12
CA ALA A 34 -2.11 -3.34 21.08
C ALA A 34 -2.64 -3.03 19.67
N VAL A 35 -3.93 -3.25 19.42
CA VAL A 35 -4.58 -2.92 18.14
C VAL A 35 -4.58 -1.41 17.88
N ALA A 36 -4.87 -0.59 18.89
CA ALA A 36 -4.85 0.87 18.77
C ALA A 36 -3.44 1.38 18.43
N LYS A 37 -2.41 0.86 19.12
CA LYS A 37 -0.99 1.19 18.85
C LYS A 37 -0.57 0.76 17.44
N ALA A 38 -0.96 -0.43 16.99
CA ALA A 38 -0.69 -0.92 15.64
C ALA A 38 -1.32 -0.02 14.57
N ARG A 39 -2.58 0.40 14.78
CA ARG A 39 -3.27 1.35 13.89
C ARG A 39 -2.60 2.72 13.85
N ALA A 40 -2.20 3.25 15.01
CA ALA A 40 -1.51 4.53 15.08
C ALA A 40 -0.15 4.49 14.36
N ARG A 41 0.63 3.41 14.54
CA ARG A 41 1.88 3.18 13.81
C ARG A 41 1.65 3.08 12.31
N ALA A 42 0.64 2.33 11.87
CA ALA A 42 0.28 2.21 10.45
C ALA A 42 -0.08 3.58 9.84
N LYS A 43 -0.87 4.39 10.56
CA LYS A 43 -1.21 5.75 10.13
C LYS A 43 0.03 6.65 10.01
N ALA A 44 0.91 6.64 11.01
CA ALA A 44 2.13 7.43 11.00
C ALA A 44 3.08 7.04 9.85
N THR A 45 3.27 5.74 9.62
CA THR A 45 4.10 5.25 8.51
C THR A 45 3.55 5.70 7.15
N ARG A 46 2.24 5.60 6.92
CA ARG A 46 1.60 6.07 5.68
C ARG A 46 1.77 7.58 5.50
N SER A 47 1.52 8.35 6.56
CA SER A 47 1.68 9.80 6.55
C SER A 47 3.12 10.22 6.22
N ASN A 48 4.13 9.51 6.73
CA ASN A 48 5.53 9.81 6.44
C ASN A 48 5.87 9.52 4.97
N HIS A 49 5.40 8.40 4.43
CA HIS A 49 5.55 8.09 3.01
C HIS A 49 4.88 9.17 2.13
N GLU A 50 3.62 9.50 2.41
CA GLU A 50 2.87 10.53 1.68
C GLU A 50 3.52 11.91 1.77
N SER A 51 4.07 12.28 2.93
CA SER A 51 4.77 13.56 3.14
C SER A 51 6.07 13.62 2.35
N PHE A 52 6.85 12.54 2.36
CA PHE A 52 8.08 12.43 1.56
C PHE A 52 7.75 12.62 0.07
N ILE A 53 6.78 11.87 -0.43
CA ILE A 53 6.38 11.92 -1.83
C ILE A 53 5.84 13.30 -2.22
N SER A 54 4.96 13.87 -1.40
CA SER A 54 4.36 15.19 -1.67
C SER A 54 5.40 16.31 -1.60
N SER A 55 6.51 16.12 -0.86
CA SER A 55 7.61 17.08 -0.84
C SER A 55 8.42 17.11 -2.14
N LEU A 56 8.49 15.98 -2.86
CA LEU A 56 9.22 15.86 -4.13
C LEU A 56 8.34 16.23 -5.33
N CYS A 57 7.13 15.67 -5.36
CA CYS A 57 6.18 15.85 -6.44
C CYS A 57 4.81 16.19 -5.83
N PRO A 58 4.56 17.46 -5.48
CA PRO A 58 3.29 17.86 -4.87
C PRO A 58 2.14 17.78 -5.87
N TYR A 59 0.94 17.48 -5.38
CA TYR A 59 -0.28 17.82 -6.11
C TYR A 59 -0.45 19.35 -6.13
N PRO A 60 -0.99 19.94 -7.21
CA PRO A 60 -1.32 21.36 -7.24
C PRO A 60 -2.27 21.71 -6.08
N LYS A 61 -2.00 22.83 -5.39
CA LYS A 61 -2.77 23.28 -4.24
C LYS A 61 -4.14 23.80 -4.68
N GLU A 62 -5.16 23.01 -4.37
CA GLU A 62 -6.60 23.32 -4.30
C GLU A 62 -7.29 23.99 -5.50
N GLY A 63 -8.20 23.20 -6.07
CA GLY A 63 -9.41 23.54 -6.80
C GLY A 63 -10.17 22.22 -6.98
N LEU A 64 -11.51 22.21 -6.91
CA LEU A 64 -12.26 21.04 -7.40
C LEU A 64 -12.13 21.07 -8.93
N LEU A 65 -11.36 20.15 -9.48
CA LEU A 65 -11.01 20.15 -10.89
C LEU A 65 -11.97 19.27 -11.69
N ALA A 66 -12.36 19.73 -12.87
CA ALA A 66 -13.20 18.96 -13.78
C ALA A 66 -12.47 17.71 -14.31
N GLY A 67 -13.21 16.70 -14.79
CA GLY A 67 -12.65 15.38 -15.14
C GLY A 67 -11.46 15.38 -16.12
N TYR A 68 -11.38 16.33 -17.05
CA TYR A 68 -10.25 16.47 -17.97
C TYR A 68 -8.99 17.03 -17.29
N GLU A 69 -9.15 17.98 -16.37
CA GLU A 69 -8.08 18.61 -15.58
C GLU A 69 -7.44 17.58 -14.64
N CYS A 70 -8.26 16.69 -14.09
CA CYS A 70 -7.82 15.55 -13.31
C CYS A 70 -6.89 14.60 -14.06
N SER A 71 -7.16 14.36 -15.35
CA SER A 71 -6.32 13.48 -16.17
C SER A 71 -4.99 14.15 -16.52
N SER A 72 -4.99 15.47 -16.77
CA SER A 72 -3.76 16.22 -17.02
C SER A 72 -2.85 16.23 -15.80
N ILE A 73 -3.39 16.53 -14.62
CA ILE A 73 -2.60 16.60 -13.38
C ILE A 73 -2.06 15.23 -12.98
N ALA A 74 -2.85 14.18 -13.17
CA ALA A 74 -2.37 12.82 -12.96
C ALA A 74 -1.11 12.54 -13.80
N ARG A 75 -1.13 12.92 -15.08
CA ARG A 75 0.03 12.76 -15.99
C ARG A 75 1.20 13.68 -15.65
N ASP A 76 0.95 14.92 -15.25
CA ASP A 76 2.01 15.85 -14.84
C ASP A 76 2.74 15.34 -13.61
N ARG A 77 1.96 14.82 -12.66
CA ARG A 77 2.50 14.23 -11.45
C ARG A 77 3.26 12.94 -11.72
N GLU A 78 2.72 12.07 -12.56
CA GLU A 78 3.40 10.86 -13.03
C GLU A 78 4.76 11.20 -13.64
N ARG A 79 4.82 12.17 -14.56
CA ARG A 79 6.07 12.66 -15.15
C ARG A 79 7.07 13.18 -14.11
N CYS A 80 6.62 13.89 -13.08
CA CYS A 80 7.48 14.32 -11.98
C CYS A 80 8.07 13.13 -11.21
N LEU A 81 7.25 12.11 -10.93
CA LEU A 81 7.68 10.91 -10.21
C LEU A 81 8.69 10.10 -11.04
N GLU A 82 8.42 9.91 -12.33
CA GLU A 82 9.35 9.27 -13.27
C GLU A 82 10.69 10.00 -13.29
N PHE A 83 10.68 11.32 -13.50
CA PHE A 83 11.89 12.13 -13.50
C PHE A 83 12.68 12.03 -12.18
N SER A 84 11.97 12.06 -11.04
CA SER A 84 12.60 11.94 -9.73
C SER A 84 13.22 10.56 -9.52
N LEU A 85 12.53 9.51 -9.95
CA LEU A 85 13.01 8.13 -9.89
C LEU A 85 14.22 7.91 -10.81
N ASP A 86 14.20 8.46 -12.02
CA ASP A 86 15.31 8.38 -12.96
C ASP A 86 16.57 9.07 -12.42
N ARG A 87 16.42 10.16 -11.65
CA ARG A 87 17.55 10.78 -10.95
C ARG A 87 18.16 9.86 -9.90
N GLU A 88 17.33 9.18 -9.11
CA GLU A 88 17.82 8.19 -8.12
C GLU A 88 18.50 6.98 -8.80
N ARG A 89 18.00 6.59 -9.99
CA ARG A 89 18.58 5.53 -10.82
C ARG A 89 19.87 5.95 -11.51
N ALA A 90 20.00 7.22 -11.91
CA ALA A 90 21.22 7.74 -12.52
C ALA A 90 22.41 7.63 -11.55
N ALA A 91 22.17 7.81 -10.25
CA ALA A 91 23.19 7.62 -9.22
C ALA A 91 23.73 6.17 -9.10
N LEU A 92 23.04 5.20 -9.73
CA LEU A 92 23.46 3.80 -9.78
C LEU A 92 24.34 3.47 -10.99
N VAL A 93 24.42 4.33 -12.00
CA VAL A 93 25.05 3.99 -13.29
C VAL A 93 26.50 3.57 -13.13
N ASP A 94 27.25 4.31 -12.31
CA ASP A 94 28.69 4.11 -12.10
C ASP A 94 29.01 3.15 -10.94
N GLN A 95 27.99 2.57 -10.30
CA GLN A 95 28.18 1.64 -9.18
C GLN A 95 28.39 0.21 -9.69
N SER A 96 29.24 -0.56 -9.00
CA SER A 96 29.57 -1.95 -9.38
C SER A 96 28.37 -2.88 -9.42
N TYR A 97 27.32 -2.55 -8.67
CA TYR A 97 26.05 -3.27 -8.57
C TYR A 97 24.90 -2.55 -9.32
N GLY A 98 25.25 -1.55 -10.15
CA GLY A 98 24.31 -0.69 -10.84
C GLY A 98 23.49 -1.41 -11.91
N LYS A 99 24.08 -2.41 -12.56
CA LYS A 99 23.39 -3.20 -13.59
C LYS A 99 22.26 -4.01 -12.97
N GLU A 100 22.52 -4.68 -11.86
CA GLU A 100 21.56 -5.53 -11.16
C GLU A 100 20.35 -4.72 -10.67
N TRP A 101 20.57 -3.49 -10.18
CA TRP A 101 19.45 -2.60 -9.85
C TRP A 101 18.66 -2.16 -11.08
N ARG A 102 19.31 -1.85 -12.20
CA ARG A 102 18.60 -1.49 -13.44
C ARG A 102 17.78 -2.65 -13.98
N ASP A 103 18.32 -3.87 -13.95
CA ASP A 103 17.59 -5.07 -14.35
C ASP A 103 16.37 -5.30 -13.44
N LEU A 104 16.53 -5.07 -12.13
CA LEU A 104 15.44 -5.14 -11.15
C LEU A 104 14.39 -4.04 -11.35
N ASP A 105 14.80 -2.84 -11.73
CA ASP A 105 13.92 -1.73 -12.11
C ASP A 105 13.12 -2.05 -13.37
N GLY A 106 13.74 -2.63 -14.41
CA GLY A 106 13.03 -3.08 -15.60
C GLY A 106 12.00 -4.18 -15.30
N LEU A 107 12.37 -5.14 -14.45
CA LEU A 107 11.42 -6.18 -14.02
C LEU A 107 10.24 -5.59 -13.22
N TYR A 108 10.50 -4.57 -12.40
CA TYR A 108 9.46 -3.86 -11.66
C TYR A 108 8.53 -3.08 -12.60
N GLU A 109 9.07 -2.44 -13.63
CA GLU A 109 8.31 -1.71 -14.65
C GLU A 109 7.35 -2.59 -15.43
N ASP A 110 7.84 -3.72 -15.94
CA ASP A 110 7.00 -4.70 -16.64
C ASP A 110 5.87 -5.22 -15.74
N TRP A 111 6.20 -5.52 -14.47
CA TRP A 111 5.22 -5.98 -13.50
C TRP A 111 4.16 -4.93 -13.18
N PHE A 112 4.55 -3.70 -12.86
CA PHE A 112 3.56 -2.72 -12.41
C PHE A 112 2.62 -2.32 -13.55
N ARG A 113 3.10 -2.24 -14.79
CA ARG A 113 2.25 -1.96 -15.97
C ARG A 113 1.20 -3.06 -16.14
N ALA A 114 1.60 -4.32 -16.03
CA ALA A 114 0.66 -5.44 -16.05
C ALA A 114 -0.34 -5.34 -14.89
N ARG A 115 0.14 -5.14 -13.66
CA ARG A 115 -0.68 -5.06 -12.43
C ARG A 115 -1.71 -3.92 -12.49
N CYS A 116 -1.31 -2.72 -12.92
CA CYS A 116 -2.21 -1.58 -13.06
C CYS A 116 -3.20 -1.76 -14.21
N GLY A 117 -2.77 -2.40 -15.31
CA GLY A 117 -3.64 -2.82 -16.39
C GLY A 117 -4.71 -3.81 -15.94
N VAL A 118 -4.37 -4.78 -15.08
CA VAL A 118 -5.34 -5.70 -14.46
C VAL A 118 -6.35 -4.94 -13.60
N ASP A 119 -5.88 -4.05 -12.72
CA ASP A 119 -6.76 -3.25 -11.86
C ASP A 119 -7.78 -2.42 -12.64
N GLN A 120 -7.34 -1.86 -13.77
CA GLN A 120 -8.21 -1.13 -14.67
C GLN A 120 -9.19 -2.09 -15.36
N ALA A 121 -8.71 -3.19 -15.94
CA ALA A 121 -9.53 -4.13 -16.69
C ALA A 121 -10.62 -4.78 -15.83
N LEU A 122 -10.29 -5.22 -14.61
CA LEU A 122 -11.22 -5.89 -13.69
C LEU A 122 -12.41 -5.03 -13.25
N ARG A 123 -12.38 -3.71 -13.50
CA ARG A 123 -13.55 -2.83 -13.28
C ARG A 123 -14.56 -2.84 -14.41
N TRP A 124 -14.13 -3.22 -15.61
CA TRP A 124 -14.94 -3.06 -16.83
C TRP A 124 -15.29 -4.40 -17.47
N VAL A 125 -14.63 -5.48 -17.08
CA VAL A 125 -14.92 -6.82 -17.57
C VAL A 125 -15.78 -7.59 -16.56
N ASP A 126 -16.82 -8.24 -17.04
CA ASP A 126 -17.47 -9.31 -16.29
C ASP A 126 -16.70 -10.61 -16.56
N LEU A 127 -16.03 -11.17 -15.54
CA LEU A 127 -15.21 -12.38 -15.71
C LEU A 127 -16.04 -13.63 -16.02
N ALA A 128 -17.33 -13.66 -15.68
CA ALA A 128 -18.21 -14.78 -15.95
C ALA A 128 -18.71 -14.80 -17.39
N THR A 129 -19.05 -13.63 -17.95
CA THR A 129 -19.55 -13.50 -19.33
C THR A 129 -18.46 -13.14 -20.35
N ARG A 130 -17.30 -12.65 -19.88
CA ARG A 130 -16.18 -12.09 -20.68
C ARG A 130 -16.51 -10.82 -21.45
N GLU A 131 -17.57 -10.13 -21.07
CA GLU A 131 -18.02 -8.91 -21.72
C GLU A 131 -17.34 -7.68 -21.13
N TRP A 132 -17.02 -6.73 -22.01
CA TRP A 132 -16.42 -5.46 -21.64
C TRP A 132 -17.48 -4.35 -21.67
N SER A 133 -17.51 -3.53 -20.63
CA SER A 133 -18.34 -2.33 -20.62
C SER A 133 -17.66 -1.19 -21.39
N ASP A 134 -18.42 -0.50 -22.25
CA ASP A 134 -17.93 0.59 -23.11
C ASP A 134 -17.91 1.97 -22.41
N ARG A 135 -17.79 2.01 -21.07
CA ARG A 135 -17.89 3.26 -20.30
C ARG A 135 -16.67 4.17 -20.48
N THR A 136 -16.92 5.48 -20.47
CA THR A 136 -15.99 6.60 -20.76
C THR A 136 -14.94 6.91 -19.67
N GLY A 137 -14.74 6.03 -18.68
CA GLY A 137 -13.78 6.21 -17.57
C GLY A 137 -12.46 5.45 -17.74
N GLN A 138 -12.14 5.00 -18.95
CA GLN A 138 -10.95 4.16 -19.19
C GLN A 138 -9.64 4.96 -18.98
N GLY A 139 -8.70 4.39 -18.23
CA GLY A 139 -7.32 4.90 -18.07
C GLY A 139 -7.04 5.71 -16.81
N LEU A 140 -8.03 6.33 -16.14
CA LEU A 140 -7.72 7.17 -14.97
C LEU A 140 -7.24 6.35 -13.75
N ARG A 141 -7.86 5.19 -13.47
CA ARG A 141 -7.39 4.34 -12.36
C ARG A 141 -6.05 3.70 -12.68
N GLU A 142 -5.82 3.33 -13.94
CA GLU A 142 -4.49 2.89 -14.39
C GLU A 142 -3.43 3.94 -14.08
N ASN A 143 -3.64 5.20 -14.47
CA ASN A 143 -2.68 6.29 -14.17
C ASN A 143 -2.48 6.50 -12.66
N ARG A 144 -3.53 6.38 -11.85
CA ARG A 144 -3.41 6.49 -10.37
C ARG A 144 -2.63 5.32 -9.78
N CYS A 145 -2.86 4.11 -10.29
CA CYS A 145 -2.09 2.94 -9.90
C CYS A 145 -0.62 3.10 -10.29
N VAL A 146 -0.33 3.57 -11.50
CA VAL A 146 1.05 3.85 -11.96
C VAL A 146 1.72 4.88 -11.06
N GLN A 147 1.06 6.01 -10.76
CA GLN A 147 1.59 6.98 -9.80
C GLN A 147 1.92 6.32 -8.46
N ARG A 148 1.01 5.52 -7.88
CA ARG A 148 1.26 4.83 -6.62
C ARG A 148 2.45 3.87 -6.71
N MET A 149 2.60 3.15 -7.81
CA MET A 149 3.72 2.25 -8.07
C MET A 149 5.06 3.00 -8.15
N LEU A 150 5.08 4.17 -8.78
CA LEU A 150 6.25 5.04 -8.86
C LEU A 150 6.60 5.67 -7.51
N GLU A 151 5.59 6.10 -6.73
CA GLU A 151 5.78 6.65 -5.38
C GLU A 151 6.52 5.66 -4.47
N GLU A 152 6.00 4.43 -4.35
CA GLU A 152 6.62 3.38 -3.54
C GLU A 152 8.03 3.05 -4.01
N ARG A 153 8.24 3.02 -5.34
CA ARG A 153 9.55 2.73 -5.92
C ARG A 153 10.56 3.82 -5.62
N LEU A 154 10.15 5.09 -5.73
CA LEU A 154 10.96 6.24 -5.39
C LEU A 154 11.30 6.27 -3.90
N PHE A 155 10.32 6.00 -3.03
CA PHE A 155 10.55 5.93 -1.59
C PHE A 155 11.54 4.83 -1.21
N PHE A 156 11.46 3.67 -1.85
CA PHE A 156 12.44 2.61 -1.72
C PHE A 156 13.85 3.09 -2.10
N HIS A 157 14.01 3.65 -3.31
CA HIS A 157 15.32 4.11 -3.81
C HIS A 157 15.93 5.19 -2.92
N ALA A 158 15.14 6.13 -2.43
CA ALA A 158 15.61 7.16 -1.51
C ALA A 158 16.00 6.61 -0.14
N SER A 159 15.42 5.48 0.28
CA SER A 159 15.66 4.88 1.60
C SER A 159 16.80 3.85 1.62
N ARG A 160 17.16 3.28 0.45
CA ARG A 160 18.06 2.12 0.38
C ARG A 160 19.50 2.37 0.85
N VAL A 161 19.99 3.61 0.78
CA VAL A 161 21.39 3.98 1.11
C VAL A 161 21.54 4.47 2.56
N GLY A 162 20.84 3.86 3.52
CA GLY A 162 21.12 4.07 4.95
C GLY A 162 19.94 4.38 5.86
N ARG A 163 18.69 4.41 5.36
CA ARG A 163 17.49 4.57 6.20
C ARG A 163 16.34 3.64 5.80
N MET A 164 16.63 2.34 5.74
CA MET A 164 15.68 1.30 5.32
C MET A 164 14.54 1.06 6.31
N ASP A 165 14.66 1.48 7.58
CA ASP A 165 13.62 1.31 8.61
C ASP A 165 12.26 1.87 8.20
N GLY A 166 12.23 3.02 7.52
CA GLY A 166 11.00 3.66 7.06
C GLY A 166 10.28 2.79 6.03
N PHE A 167 11.03 2.27 5.07
CA PHE A 167 10.54 1.33 4.07
C PHE A 167 10.09 -0.01 4.68
N TRP A 168 10.86 -0.60 5.60
CA TRP A 168 10.44 -1.86 6.23
C TRP A 168 9.20 -1.70 7.09
N ARG A 169 9.03 -0.58 7.77
CA ARG A 169 7.76 -0.26 8.44
C ARG A 169 6.61 -0.16 7.45
N LEU A 170 6.85 0.37 6.25
CA LEU A 170 5.84 0.45 5.19
C LEU A 170 5.48 -0.96 4.66
N VAL A 171 6.47 -1.81 4.47
CA VAL A 171 6.28 -3.24 4.13
C VAL A 171 5.42 -3.93 5.19
N GLU A 172 5.74 -3.78 6.48
CA GLU A 172 5.00 -4.39 7.59
C GLU A 172 3.52 -3.97 7.63
N VAL A 173 3.23 -2.67 7.49
CA VAL A 173 1.85 -2.17 7.61
C VAL A 173 0.96 -2.54 6.41
N ARG A 174 1.57 -3.07 5.35
CA ARG A 174 0.89 -3.47 4.12
C ARG A 174 0.67 -4.97 3.94
N GLN A 175 1.24 -5.81 4.81
CA GLN A 175 1.12 -7.26 4.72
C GLN A 175 -0.34 -7.74 4.58
N ALA A 176 -1.24 -7.22 5.42
CA ALA A 176 -2.65 -7.59 5.37
C ALA A 176 -3.38 -7.13 4.10
N ALA A 177 -2.97 -5.99 3.51
CA ALA A 177 -3.47 -5.55 2.21
C ALA A 177 -2.96 -6.45 1.08
N GLY A 178 -1.67 -6.81 1.15
CA GLY A 178 -1.05 -7.76 0.23
C GLY A 178 -1.77 -9.10 0.16
N GLY A 179 -2.10 -9.68 1.31
CA GLY A 179 -2.82 -10.96 1.36
C GLY A 179 -4.22 -10.89 0.71
N ARG A 180 -4.94 -9.78 0.89
CA ARG A 180 -6.26 -9.57 0.25
C ARG A 180 -6.13 -9.35 -1.26
N ALA A 181 -5.16 -8.56 -1.67
CA ALA A 181 -4.89 -8.29 -3.08
C ALA A 181 -4.51 -9.59 -3.83
N LEU A 182 -3.61 -10.39 -3.25
CA LEU A 182 -3.21 -11.69 -3.79
C LEU A 182 -4.43 -12.61 -3.96
N ALA A 183 -5.23 -12.81 -2.90
CA ALA A 183 -6.42 -13.65 -2.97
C ALA A 183 -7.42 -13.17 -4.03
N SER A 184 -7.58 -11.85 -4.18
CA SER A 184 -8.46 -11.27 -5.20
C SER A 184 -7.96 -11.51 -6.62
N LEU A 185 -6.64 -11.40 -6.84
CA LEU A 185 -6.01 -11.69 -8.14
C LEU A 185 -6.08 -13.18 -8.48
N GLU A 186 -5.84 -14.06 -7.51
CA GLU A 186 -5.99 -15.51 -7.68
C GLU A 186 -7.43 -15.90 -8.03
N GLN A 187 -8.41 -15.31 -7.35
CA GLN A 187 -9.82 -15.51 -7.66
C GLN A 187 -10.16 -15.03 -9.08
N ALA A 188 -9.65 -13.86 -9.48
CA ALA A 188 -9.86 -13.33 -10.83
C ALA A 188 -9.23 -14.24 -11.90
N ARG A 189 -8.01 -14.73 -11.63
CA ARG A 189 -7.30 -15.63 -12.54
C ARG A 189 -7.95 -17.01 -12.63
N ALA A 190 -8.51 -17.53 -11.55
CA ALA A 190 -9.28 -18.77 -11.58
C ALA A 190 -10.61 -18.59 -12.35
N ALA A 191 -11.24 -17.41 -12.26
CA ALA A 191 -12.45 -17.12 -13.01
C ALA A 191 -12.20 -17.10 -14.52
N THR A 192 -11.00 -16.71 -14.98
CA THR A 192 -10.70 -16.64 -16.42
C THR A 192 -10.56 -18.01 -17.09
N GLU A 193 -10.36 -19.08 -16.32
CA GLU A 193 -10.26 -20.46 -16.82
C GLU A 193 -11.63 -21.07 -17.13
N LYS A 194 -12.69 -20.52 -16.53
CA LYS A 194 -14.05 -21.04 -16.73
C LYS A 194 -14.57 -20.66 -18.10
N PRO A 195 -15.37 -21.53 -18.75
CA PRO A 195 -16.05 -21.17 -19.99
C PRO A 195 -16.99 -19.98 -19.77
N ALA A 196 -17.12 -19.13 -20.79
CA ALA A 196 -17.99 -17.96 -20.71
C ALA A 196 -19.46 -18.39 -20.59
N VAL A 197 -20.18 -17.78 -19.65
CA VAL A 197 -21.64 -17.93 -19.56
C VAL A 197 -22.26 -16.92 -20.51
N VAL A 198 -22.63 -17.38 -21.71
CA VAL A 198 -23.31 -16.53 -22.70
C VAL A 198 -24.74 -16.27 -22.24
N LYS A 199 -25.05 -15.02 -21.88
CA LYS A 199 -26.44 -14.57 -21.69
C LYS A 199 -26.93 -13.97 -23.00
N ALA A 200 -28.11 -14.38 -23.44
CA ALA A 200 -28.65 -14.06 -24.76
C ALA A 200 -29.04 -12.58 -24.98
N ASP A 201 -28.81 -11.69 -24.00
CA ASP A 201 -29.47 -10.38 -23.93
C ASP A 201 -28.52 -9.22 -23.57
N LEU A 202 -27.22 -9.36 -23.82
CA LEU A 202 -26.24 -8.37 -23.41
C LEU A 202 -25.71 -7.56 -24.61
N SER A 203 -25.82 -6.24 -24.49
CA SER A 203 -25.30 -5.24 -25.41
C SER A 203 -23.78 -5.04 -25.30
N GLY A 204 -23.09 -5.87 -24.51
CA GLY A 204 -21.63 -5.79 -24.31
C GLY A 204 -20.86 -6.37 -25.49
N SER A 205 -19.73 -5.75 -25.83
CA SER A 205 -18.82 -6.31 -26.85
C SER A 205 -17.86 -7.32 -26.20
N VAL A 206 -17.91 -8.57 -26.63
CA VAL A 206 -16.83 -9.53 -26.34
C VAL A 206 -15.63 -9.14 -27.19
N ARG A 207 -14.48 -8.88 -26.55
CA ARG A 207 -13.24 -8.47 -27.21
C ARG A 207 -12.16 -9.53 -26.99
N PRO A 208 -12.03 -10.52 -27.90
CA PRO A 208 -11.14 -11.67 -27.70
C PRO A 208 -9.67 -11.28 -27.45
N GLU A 209 -9.18 -10.26 -28.14
CA GLU A 209 -7.82 -9.73 -27.99
C GLU A 209 -7.62 -9.14 -26.58
N SER A 210 -8.60 -8.37 -26.09
CA SER A 210 -8.57 -7.80 -24.74
C SER A 210 -8.67 -8.86 -23.65
N TRP A 211 -9.40 -9.96 -23.89
CA TRP A 211 -9.46 -11.09 -22.96
C TRP A 211 -8.12 -11.80 -22.83
N ARG A 212 -7.44 -12.10 -23.96
CA ARG A 212 -6.11 -12.71 -23.95
C ARG A 212 -5.09 -11.83 -23.22
N GLU A 213 -5.13 -10.53 -23.50
CA GLU A 213 -4.27 -9.55 -22.84
C GLU A 213 -4.52 -9.49 -21.33
N LEU A 214 -5.79 -9.51 -20.88
CA LEU A 214 -6.12 -9.57 -19.46
C LEU A 214 -5.54 -10.82 -18.78
N VAL A 215 -5.70 -12.00 -19.39
CA VAL A 215 -5.15 -13.25 -18.84
C VAL A 215 -3.64 -13.17 -18.73
N TYR A 216 -2.96 -12.71 -19.78
CA TYR A 216 -1.51 -12.49 -19.76
C TYR A 216 -1.09 -11.55 -18.63
N ARG A 217 -1.75 -10.39 -18.48
CA ARG A 217 -1.42 -9.43 -17.43
C ARG A 217 -1.71 -9.98 -16.03
N LEU A 218 -2.74 -10.80 -15.86
CA LEU A 218 -3.04 -11.51 -14.60
C LEU A 218 -1.91 -12.48 -14.24
N ASP A 219 -1.44 -13.28 -15.20
CA ASP A 219 -0.32 -14.20 -15.00
C ASP A 219 0.95 -13.44 -14.57
N VAL A 220 1.25 -12.32 -15.24
CA VAL A 220 2.39 -11.46 -14.87
C VAL A 220 2.19 -10.83 -13.48
N ALA A 221 0.99 -10.32 -13.18
CA ALA A 221 0.68 -9.68 -11.91
C ALA A 221 0.79 -10.64 -10.71
N LEU A 222 0.50 -11.93 -10.91
CA LEU A 222 0.62 -13.00 -9.91
C LEU A 222 2.05 -13.54 -9.80
N ALA A 223 2.73 -13.78 -10.92
CA ALA A 223 4.02 -14.48 -10.92
C ALA A 223 5.23 -13.60 -10.60
N ARG A 224 5.16 -12.29 -10.88
CA ARG A 224 6.32 -11.39 -10.71
C ARG A 224 6.63 -11.00 -9.26
N PRO A 225 5.66 -10.77 -8.35
CA PRO A 225 5.97 -10.36 -6.98
C PRO A 225 6.94 -11.26 -6.21
N PRO A 226 6.83 -12.61 -6.26
CA PRO A 226 7.84 -13.48 -5.63
C PRO A 226 9.25 -13.31 -6.24
N ILE A 227 9.34 -13.19 -7.57
CA ILE A 227 10.62 -13.00 -8.26
C ILE A 227 11.25 -11.66 -7.90
N LEU A 228 10.43 -10.59 -7.86
CA LEU A 228 10.85 -9.26 -7.42
C LEU A 228 11.32 -9.30 -5.98
N ALA A 229 10.59 -9.97 -5.09
CA ALA A 229 10.93 -10.11 -3.68
C ALA A 229 12.27 -10.81 -3.48
N GLN A 230 12.46 -11.97 -4.12
CA GLN A 230 13.73 -12.70 -4.08
C GLN A 230 14.91 -11.81 -4.51
N ARG A 231 14.81 -11.19 -5.70
CA ARG A 231 15.87 -10.32 -6.23
C ARG A 231 16.16 -9.13 -5.30
N HIS A 232 15.13 -8.54 -4.69
CA HIS A 232 15.32 -7.45 -3.72
C HIS A 232 16.06 -7.93 -2.47
N CYS A 233 15.67 -9.07 -1.91
CA CYS A 233 16.32 -9.63 -0.72
C CYS A 233 17.78 -9.98 -0.97
N GLU A 234 18.09 -10.58 -2.13
CA GLU A 234 19.45 -10.86 -2.57
C GLU A 234 20.28 -9.57 -2.67
N MET A 235 19.74 -8.54 -3.33
CA MET A 235 20.44 -7.25 -3.50
C MET A 235 20.68 -6.51 -2.18
N LEU A 236 19.76 -6.64 -1.23
CA LEU A 236 19.88 -6.04 0.10
C LEU A 236 20.64 -6.92 1.10
N ARG A 237 20.99 -8.16 0.71
CA ARG A 237 21.61 -9.19 1.56
C ARG A 237 20.81 -9.42 2.84
N LEU A 238 19.49 -9.55 2.69
CA LEU A 238 18.56 -9.77 3.80
C LEU A 238 18.13 -11.23 3.84
N GLU A 239 18.11 -11.78 5.05
CA GLU A 239 17.72 -13.18 5.33
C GLU A 239 16.36 -13.25 6.04
N GLY A 240 15.87 -14.47 6.29
CA GLY A 240 14.64 -14.71 7.05
C GLY A 240 13.37 -14.52 6.21
N ASP A 241 12.40 -13.78 6.74
CA ASP A 241 11.07 -13.60 6.12
C ASP A 241 11.00 -12.46 5.10
N CYS A 242 12.15 -11.97 4.63
CA CYS A 242 12.27 -10.88 3.66
C CYS A 242 11.43 -11.13 2.40
N GLU A 243 11.58 -12.31 1.78
CA GLU A 243 10.89 -12.63 0.52
C GLU A 243 9.37 -12.69 0.69
N THR A 244 8.89 -13.33 1.74
CA THR A 244 7.46 -13.42 2.04
C THR A 244 6.88 -12.02 2.29
N LYS A 245 7.57 -11.20 3.08
CA LYS A 245 7.14 -9.83 3.37
C LYS A 245 7.10 -8.97 2.12
N LEU A 246 8.14 -9.02 1.28
CA LEU A 246 8.20 -8.25 0.05
C LEU A 246 7.20 -8.73 -0.99
N THR A 247 6.94 -10.03 -1.07
CA THR A 247 5.91 -10.59 -1.97
C THR A 247 4.54 -10.00 -1.66
N LEU A 248 4.12 -10.06 -0.39
CA LEU A 248 2.85 -9.49 0.04
C LEU A 248 2.85 -7.96 -0.11
N TYR A 249 3.96 -7.29 0.18
CA TYR A 249 4.08 -5.86 -0.05
C TYR A 249 3.89 -5.50 -1.52
N PHE A 250 4.53 -6.18 -2.47
CA PHE A 250 4.34 -5.92 -3.89
C PHE A 250 2.88 -6.12 -4.31
N HIS A 251 2.20 -7.19 -3.86
CA HIS A 251 0.77 -7.36 -4.13
C HIS A 251 -0.10 -6.23 -3.57
N SER A 252 0.31 -5.62 -2.45
CA SER A 252 -0.44 -4.54 -1.82
C SER A 252 -0.38 -3.20 -2.56
N ILE A 253 0.62 -2.98 -3.41
CA ILE A 253 0.81 -1.70 -4.09
C ILE A 253 -0.33 -1.51 -5.10
N GLY A 254 -0.99 -0.36 -5.05
CA GLY A 254 -2.09 -0.01 -5.95
C GLY A 254 -3.50 -0.27 -5.39
N GLU A 255 -3.67 -1.02 -4.30
CA GLU A 255 -5.00 -1.20 -3.65
C GLU A 255 -5.63 0.13 -3.23
N ASP A 256 -4.81 1.12 -2.86
CA ASP A 256 -5.24 2.43 -2.37
C ASP A 256 -5.23 3.53 -3.44
N ALA A 257 -5.08 3.17 -4.73
CA ALA A 257 -5.05 4.14 -5.84
C ALA A 257 -6.34 4.99 -5.96
N ASP A 258 -7.45 4.50 -5.41
CA ASP A 258 -8.72 5.21 -5.36
C ASP A 258 -8.78 6.31 -4.27
N GLY A 259 -7.84 6.31 -3.32
CA GLY A 259 -7.78 7.24 -2.19
C GLY A 259 -7.17 8.62 -2.47
N LEU A 260 -6.73 8.89 -3.71
CA LEU A 260 -6.22 10.20 -4.11
C LEU A 260 -7.37 11.22 -4.19
N VAL A 261 -7.53 11.97 -3.09
CA VAL A 261 -8.64 12.90 -2.79
C VAL A 261 -8.79 14.05 -3.81
N VAL A 262 -7.81 14.25 -4.70
CA VAL A 262 -7.77 15.39 -5.63
C VAL A 262 -8.87 15.34 -6.68
N CYS A 263 -9.45 14.17 -6.95
CA CYS A 263 -10.43 13.99 -8.02
C CYS A 263 -11.66 13.21 -7.51
N LYS A 264 -12.66 13.94 -7.03
CA LYS A 264 -14.00 13.42 -6.70
C LYS A 264 -14.85 13.40 -7.97
N PHE A 265 -15.52 12.27 -8.21
CA PHE A 265 -16.58 12.12 -9.21
C PHE A 265 -17.93 12.06 -8.50
#